data_AF-W8W023-F1
#
_entry.id   AF-W8W023-F1
#
_cell.length_a   1.000
_cell.length_b   1.000
_cell.length_c   1.000
_cell.angle_alpha   90.00
_cell.angle_beta   90.00
_cell.angle_gamma   90.00
#
_symmetry.space_group_name_H-M   'P 1'
#
loop_
_entity.id
_entity.type
_entity.pdbx_description
1 polymer ?
#
loop_
_entity_poly.entity_id
_entity_poly.type
_entity_poly.pdbx_seq_one_letter_code
_entity_poly.pdbx_strand_id
1 'polypeptide(L)' 'MKEEIKWGAPCYTSNGKNIVGLAAFKNHCAIWFHQGSLLEDPHHILINAQPGKTKMLRQVRFRESETTIHINTNKKRPI' A
#
# COMPACT_ATOMS: atom_id res chain seq x y z
N MET A 1 13.85 -7.88 6.39
CA MET A 1 13.27 -6.69 5.72
C MET A 1 14.28 -5.56 5.83
N LYS A 2 14.36 -4.69 4.83
CA LYS A 2 15.27 -3.53 4.81
C LYS A 2 14.48 -2.26 4.49
N GLU A 3 14.80 -1.16 5.15
CA GLU A 3 14.28 0.16 4.79
C GLU A 3 15.23 0.84 3.79
N GLU A 4 14.66 1.46 2.76
CA GLU A 4 15.37 2.20 1.71
C GLU A 4 14.62 3.49 1.39
N ILE A 5 15.33 4.51 0.91
CA ILE A 5 14.70 5.69 0.31
C ILE A 5 14.54 5.46 -1.19
N LYS A 6 13.30 5.46 -1.68
CA LYS A 6 12.98 5.31 -3.11
C LYS A 6 11.99 6.39 -3.52
N TRP A 7 12.25 7.04 -4.65
CA TRP A 7 11.41 8.15 -5.15
C TRP A 7 11.17 9.25 -4.10
N GLY A 8 12.15 9.47 -3.21
CA GLY A 8 12.08 10.49 -2.17
C GLY A 8 11.28 10.11 -0.92
N ALA A 9 10.88 8.83 -0.75
CA ALA A 9 10.14 8.39 0.43
C ALA A 9 10.62 7.02 0.97
N PRO A 10 10.36 6.71 2.26
CA PRO A 10 10.66 5.40 2.82
C PRO A 10 9.94 4.26 2.10
N CYS A 11 10.68 3.21 1.80
CA CYS A 11 10.22 2.00 1.15
C CYS A 11 10.87 0.78 1.81
N TYR A 12 10.03 -0.13 2.29
CA TYR A 12 10.44 -1.38 2.92
C TYR A 12 10.52 -2.48 1.87
N THR A 13 11.69 -3.12 1.79
CA THR A 13 11.99 -4.17 0.83
C THR A 13 12.23 -5.51 1.53
N SER A 14 11.96 -6.60 0.80
CA SER A 14 12.32 -7.96 1.19
C SER A 14 12.91 -8.67 -0.01
N ASN A 15 14.13 -9.20 0.13
CA ASN A 15 14.89 -9.82 -0.97
C ASN A 15 14.96 -8.92 -2.21
N GLY A 16 15.21 -7.62 -2.00
CA GLY A 16 15.30 -6.60 -3.07
C GLY A 16 13.97 -6.22 -3.71
N LYS A 17 12.85 -6.86 -3.34
CA LYS A 17 11.51 -6.53 -3.84
C LYS A 17 10.84 -5.52 -2.92
N ASN A 18 10.19 -4.52 -3.49
CA ASN A 18 9.41 -3.55 -2.71
C ASN A 18 8.17 -4.24 -2.11
N ILE A 19 7.93 -4.00 -0.83
CA ILE A 19 6.82 -4.58 -0.08
C ILE A 19 5.83 -3.47 0.30
N VAL A 20 6.30 -2.48 1.05
CA VAL A 20 5.52 -1.34 1.52
C VAL A 20 6.23 -0.03 1.22
N GLY A 21 5.52 0.99 0.76
CA GLY A 21 6.02 2.34 0.60
C GLY A 21 5.20 3.34 1.40
N LEU A 22 5.83 4.41 1.88
CA LEU A 22 5.12 5.57 2.41
C LEU A 22 5.04 6.65 1.34
N ALA A 23 3.92 7.36 1.29
CA ALA A 23 3.73 8.47 0.38
C ALA A 23 2.96 9.61 1.06
N ALA A 24 3.43 10.84 0.87
CA ALA A 24 2.73 12.04 1.30
C ALA A 24 2.13 12.74 0.08
N PHE A 25 0.85 13.09 0.17
CA PHE A 25 0.13 13.87 -0.82
C PHE A 25 -0.48 15.10 -0.17
N LYS A 26 -0.91 16.08 -0.98
CA LYS A 26 -1.46 17.34 -0.49
C LYS A 26 -2.64 17.18 0.48
N ASN A 27 -3.49 16.17 0.28
CA ASN A 27 -4.75 15.99 1.04
C ASN A 27 -4.81 14.68 1.83
N HIS A 28 -3.76 13.86 1.81
CA HIS A 28 -3.70 12.59 2.54
C HIS A 28 -2.27 12.04 2.57
N CYS A 29 -1.99 11.17 3.54
CA CYS A 29 -0.84 10.27 3.49
C CYS A 29 -1.31 8.90 3.02
N ALA A 30 -0.41 8.09 2.49
CA ALA A 30 -0.74 6.73 2.08
C ALA A 30 0.33 5.73 2.46
N ILE A 31 -0.14 4.52 2.76
CA ILE A 31 0.69 3.31 2.78
C ILE A 31 0.42 2.57 1.47
N TRP A 32 1.48 2.36 0.69
CA TRP A 32 1.47 1.62 -0.56
C TRP A 32 1.83 0.16 -0.31
N PHE A 33 1.07 -0.75 -0.90
CA PHE A 33 1.30 -2.19 -0.91
C PHE A 33 1.61 -2.64 -2.34
N HIS A 34 2.87 -2.95 -2.63
CA HIS A 34 3.32 -3.25 -4.01
C HIS A 34 2.67 -4.51 -4.61
N GLN A 35 2.26 -5.46 -3.77
CA GLN A 35 1.45 -6.62 -4.14
C GLN A 35 0.04 -6.56 -3.52
N GLY A 36 -0.48 -5.36 -3.29
CA GLY A 36 -1.71 -5.15 -2.52
C GLY A 36 -2.96 -5.78 -3.14
N SER A 37 -3.02 -6.00 -4.45
CA SER A 37 -4.15 -6.70 -5.09
C SER A 37 -4.32 -8.15 -4.62
N LEU A 38 -3.26 -8.76 -4.08
CA LEU A 38 -3.26 -10.10 -3.51
C LEU A 38 -3.70 -10.13 -2.05
N LEU A 39 -3.87 -8.99 -1.38
CA LEU A 39 -4.33 -8.95 0.01
C LEU A 39 -5.84 -9.11 0.07
N GLU A 40 -6.33 -9.81 1.09
CA GLU A 40 -7.74 -9.78 1.42
C GLU A 40 -8.16 -8.35 1.80
N ASP A 41 -9.30 -7.92 1.29
CA ASP A 41 -9.81 -6.55 1.52
C ASP A 41 -11.29 -6.60 1.91
N PRO A 42 -11.62 -7.17 3.09
CA PRO A 42 -13.00 -7.32 3.54
C PRO A 42 -13.70 -5.97 3.79
N HIS A 43 -12.91 -4.89 3.95
CA HIS A 43 -13.42 -3.55 4.22
C HIS A 43 -13.37 -2.63 3.00
N HIS A 44 -12.95 -3.13 1.83
CA HIS A 44 -12.86 -2.37 0.58
C HIS A 44 -12.03 -1.07 0.68
N ILE A 45 -10.97 -1.08 1.48
CA ILE A 45 -10.12 0.09 1.73
C ILE A 45 -8.90 0.15 0.81
N LEU A 46 -8.57 -0.92 0.08
CA LEU A 46 -7.41 -0.97 -0.80
C LEU A 46 -7.74 -0.39 -2.18
N ILE A 47 -7.25 0.82 -2.44
CA ILE A 47 -7.49 1.54 -3.70
C ILE A 47 -6.31 1.32 -4.65
N ASN A 48 -6.54 1.14 -5.96
CA ASN A 48 -5.45 1.14 -6.93
C ASN A 48 -4.68 2.47 -6.88
N ALA A 49 -3.37 2.41 -6.68
CA ALA A 49 -2.58 3.62 -6.50
C ALA A 49 -2.42 4.44 -7.79
N GLN A 50 -2.45 3.79 -8.95
CA GLN A 50 -2.30 4.44 -10.25
C GLN A 50 -3.04 3.65 -11.35
N PRO A 51 -4.38 3.84 -11.46
CA PRO A 51 -5.19 3.19 -12.47
C PRO A 51 -4.59 3.37 -13.89
N GLY A 52 -4.60 2.30 -14.68
CA GLY A 52 -4.03 2.30 -16.03
C GLY A 52 -2.51 2.11 -16.10
N LYS A 53 -1.75 2.33 -15.01
CA LYS A 53 -0.30 2.07 -14.98
C LYS A 53 0.09 0.84 -14.17
N THR A 54 -0.59 0.61 -13.04
CA THR A 54 -0.29 -0.53 -12.16
C THR A 54 -1.49 -1.43 -11.98
N LYS A 55 -1.26 -2.75 -12.11
CA LYS A 55 -2.28 -3.77 -11.83
C LYS A 55 -2.29 -4.16 -10.35
N MET A 56 -1.13 -4.17 -9.71
CA MET A 56 -0.91 -4.79 -8.39
C MET A 56 -0.87 -3.80 -7.23
N LEU A 57 -0.33 -2.60 -7.45
CA LEU A 57 -0.10 -1.64 -6.38
C LEU A 57 -1.44 -1.15 -5.81
N ARG A 58 -1.61 -1.30 -4.51
CA ARG A 58 -2.73 -0.73 -3.76
C ARG A 58 -2.22 0.27 -2.76
N GLN A 59 -3.11 1.17 -2.33
CA GLN A 59 -2.84 2.12 -1.27
C GLN A 59 -4.01 2.14 -0.31
N VAL A 60 -3.69 2.28 0.98
CA VAL A 60 -4.64 2.84 1.95
C VAL A 60 -4.29 4.30 2.16
N ARG A 61 -5.31 5.14 2.19
CA ARG A 61 -5.18 6.58 2.39
C ARG A 61 -5.59 6.92 3.82
N PHE A 62 -4.87 7.86 4.41
CA PHE A 62 -5.12 8.43 5.71
C PHE A 62 -5.37 9.92 5.53
N ARG A 63 -6.57 10.36 5.87
CA ARG A 63 -6.94 11.78 5.92
C ARG A 63 -6.86 12.28 7.34
N GLU A 64 -6.74 13.59 7.50
CA GLU A 64 -6.58 14.26 8.80
C GLU A 64 -7.67 13.87 9.82
N SER A 65 -8.91 13.66 9.37
CA SER A 65 -10.03 13.29 10.23
C SER A 65 -10.10 11.80 10.58
N GLU A 66 -9.20 10.95 10.07
CA GLU A 66 -9.24 9.50 10.25
C GLU A 66 -8.24 9.07 11.33
N THR A 67 -8.73 8.44 12.41
CA THR A 67 -7.88 8.01 13.53
C THR A 67 -7.44 6.54 13.42
N THR A 68 -8.19 5.69 12.71
CA THR A 68 -7.89 4.24 12.65
C THR A 68 -8.40 3.63 11.35
N ILE A 69 -7.63 2.71 10.79
CA ILE A 69 -8.01 1.84 9.66
C ILE A 69 -7.71 0.38 10.03
N HIS A 70 -8.57 -0.54 9.58
CA HIS A 70 -8.35 -1.98 9.78
C HIS A 70 -7.93 -2.63 8.47
N ILE A 71 -6.71 -3.17 8.44
CA ILE A 71 -6.14 -3.84 7.27
C ILE A 71 -6.00 -5.33 7.58
N ASN A 72 -6.53 -6.19 6.70
CA ASN A 72 -6.22 -7.61 6.72
C ASN A 72 -4.99 -7.87 5.84
N THR A 73 -3.97 -8.52 6.40
CA THR A 73 -2.70 -8.81 5.70
C THR A 73 -2.63 -10.23 5.14
N ASN A 74 -3.69 -11.03 5.31
CA ASN A 74 -3.79 -12.35 4.70
C ASN A 74 -3.83 -12.21 3.17
N LYS A 75 -3.18 -13.17 2.49
CA LYS A 75 -3.25 -13.24 1.04
C LYS A 75 -4.54 -13.91 0.62
N LYS A 76 -5.15 -13.40 -0.45
CA LYS A 76 -6.25 -14.06 -1.16
C LYS A 76 -5.81 -15.48 -1.51
N ARG A 77 -6.69 -16.44 -1.25
CA ARG A 77 -6.52 -17.81 -1.73
C ARG A 77 -6.42 -17.79 -3.26
N PRO A 78 -5.46 -18.52 -3.86
CA PRO A 78 -5.47 -18.75 -5.30
C PRO A 78 -6.77 -19.46 -5.67
N ILE A 79 -7.43 -18.97 -6.73
CA ILE A 79 -8.58 -19.61 -7.36
C ILE A 79 -8.06 -20.65 -8.34
#